data_AF-A0A2E9GQ73-F1
#
_entry.id   AF-A0A2E9GQ73-F1
#
_cell.length_a   1.000
_cell.length_b   1.000
_cell.length_c   1.000
_cell.angle_alpha   90.00
_cell.angle_beta   90.00
_cell.angle_gamma   90.00
#
_symmetry.space_group_name_H-M   'P 1'
#
loop_
_entity.id
_entity.type
_entity.pdbx_description
1 polymer ?
#
loop_
_entity_poly.entity_id
_entity_poly.type
_entity_poly.pdbx_seq_one_letter_code
_entity_poly.pdbx_strand_id
1 'polypeptide(L)'
;MSYIGPKDFSQDTDLLAEVMRVMGGDLRLTWMKDCPHPMTARPSQARRGLTLDDINDDPHYGPAAIPEIIRHNFSMTPRGGILPEGLPSLDYRVNRKSDVWADSATVLFEESKSRRWAPARNVPWDALDEAPLSPEQDRAIRQLCTGLISIGLVSADVPSRWVWLMNQEFHEIKFWLCAQMFDATRLAEAFRKRALYGQGALGCDSRELGELLKIVMESETYPLASAALNLTLFSFVQSLGRRFEFLSSNAADTYLGTRLAQDASRFVAYGVDHIRQFVRTRPAEVEAVNQHLDLVDNGLIGYLGSRELIEPLIVLSGGAESVAAFYREAAEEYFERCAAAGLGARQNRSPLPGFLKLLES
;
A
#
# COMPACT_ATOMS: atom_id res chain seq x y z
N MET A 1 8.70 -19.13 -17.40
CA MET A 1 10.05 -18.65 -17.05
C MET A 1 10.88 -18.66 -18.31
N SER A 2 11.26 -17.49 -18.83
CA SER A 2 12.28 -17.42 -19.86
C SER A 2 13.59 -17.98 -19.29
N TYR A 3 14.15 -18.99 -19.95
CA TYR A 3 15.46 -19.54 -19.59
C TYR A 3 16.50 -18.42 -19.67
N ILE A 4 17.16 -18.09 -18.56
CA ILE A 4 18.35 -17.24 -18.59
C ILE A 4 19.45 -18.11 -19.21
N GLY A 5 19.65 -17.96 -20.52
CA GLY A 5 20.83 -18.51 -21.17
C GLY A 5 22.06 -17.85 -20.57
N PRO A 6 23.04 -18.60 -20.02
CA PRO A 6 24.24 -18.01 -19.48
C PRO A 6 25.03 -17.37 -20.62
N LYS A 7 25.02 -16.03 -20.69
CA LYS A 7 25.96 -15.28 -21.52
C LYS A 7 27.23 -15.09 -20.71
N ASP A 8 28.31 -15.77 -21.09
CA ASP A 8 29.62 -15.58 -20.48
C ASP A 8 30.32 -14.37 -21.14
N PHE A 9 30.19 -13.22 -20.49
CA PHE A 9 30.84 -11.98 -20.96
C PHE A 9 32.37 -12.06 -20.96
N SER A 10 32.99 -13.01 -20.25
CA SER A 10 34.44 -13.22 -20.27
C SER A 10 34.92 -13.90 -21.56
N GLN A 11 34.01 -14.48 -22.33
CA GLN A 11 34.28 -15.14 -23.61
C GLN A 11 33.60 -14.42 -24.79
N ASP A 12 32.92 -13.30 -24.54
CA ASP A 12 32.32 -12.47 -25.59
C ASP A 12 33.43 -11.69 -26.31
N THR A 13 33.95 -12.27 -27.39
CA THR A 13 35.07 -11.71 -28.16
C THR A 13 34.77 -10.31 -28.71
N ASP A 14 33.52 -10.02 -29.04
CA ASP A 14 33.12 -8.72 -29.58
C ASP A 14 33.15 -7.66 -28.49
N LEU A 15 32.63 -7.99 -27.30
CA LEU A 15 32.71 -7.11 -26.13
C LEU A 15 34.17 -6.87 -25.72
N LEU A 16 35.00 -7.92 -25.60
CA LEU A 16 36.40 -7.79 -25.20
C LEU A 16 37.20 -6.94 -26.18
N ALA A 17 36.99 -7.12 -27.49
CA ALA A 17 37.62 -6.30 -28.51
C ALA A 17 37.20 -4.82 -28.40
N GLU A 18 35.91 -4.55 -28.15
CA GLU A 18 35.44 -3.18 -27.91
C GLU A 18 36.06 -2.57 -26.65
N VAL A 19 36.19 -3.33 -25.56
CA VAL A 19 36.84 -2.88 -24.32
C VAL A 19 38.29 -2.49 -24.59
N MET A 20 39.05 -3.31 -25.33
CA MET A 20 40.45 -2.99 -25.68
C MET A 20 40.56 -1.73 -26.55
N ARG A 21 39.64 -1.53 -27.51
CA ARG A 21 39.57 -0.30 -28.32
C ARG A 21 39.35 0.94 -27.45
N VAL A 22 38.34 0.89 -26.58
CA VAL A 22 37.99 1.99 -25.67
C VAL A 22 39.15 2.32 -24.74
N MET A 23 39.76 1.30 -24.11
CA MET A 23 40.92 1.49 -23.21
C MET A 23 42.17 1.98 -23.95
N GLY A 24 42.30 1.70 -25.24
CA GLY A 24 43.35 2.23 -26.12
C GLY A 24 43.13 3.68 -26.57
N GLY A 25 42.00 4.30 -26.20
CA GLY A 25 41.69 5.71 -26.50
C GLY A 25 40.70 5.92 -27.65
N ASP A 26 40.16 4.87 -28.27
CA ASP A 26 39.10 4.98 -29.28
C ASP A 26 37.73 5.17 -28.61
N LEU A 27 37.44 6.41 -28.21
CA LEU A 27 36.25 6.77 -27.45
C LEU A 27 35.13 7.29 -28.36
N ARG A 28 34.01 6.54 -28.45
CA ARG A 28 32.82 6.98 -29.22
C ARG A 28 32.03 8.11 -28.55
N LEU A 29 32.04 8.15 -27.21
CA LEU A 29 31.45 9.21 -26.38
C LEU A 29 30.01 9.65 -26.75
N THR A 30 29.22 8.73 -27.31
CA THR A 30 27.87 9.04 -27.81
C THR A 30 26.91 9.45 -26.70
N TRP A 31 27.15 9.00 -25.46
CA TRP A 31 26.39 9.38 -24.27
C TRP A 31 26.62 10.83 -23.81
N MET A 32 27.71 11.48 -24.25
CA MET A 32 27.96 12.91 -23.98
C MET A 32 27.21 13.84 -24.94
N LYS A 33 26.62 13.30 -26.02
CA LYS A 33 25.81 14.10 -26.93
C LYS A 33 24.57 14.58 -26.18
N ASP A 34 24.10 15.77 -26.51
CA ASP A 34 22.89 16.34 -25.92
C ASP A 34 21.73 15.36 -26.06
N CYS A 35 20.99 15.18 -24.96
CA CYS A 35 19.76 14.42 -24.97
C CYS A 35 18.82 15.05 -26.01
N PRO A 36 18.20 14.27 -26.93
CA PRO A 36 17.26 14.81 -27.91
C PRO A 36 16.10 15.59 -27.28
N HIS A 37 15.74 15.21 -26.05
CA HIS A 37 14.70 15.85 -25.24
C HIS A 37 15.27 16.16 -23.84
N PRO A 38 16.01 17.27 -23.67
CA PRO A 38 16.56 17.64 -22.37
C PRO A 38 15.41 18.09 -21.46
N MET A 39 15.24 17.39 -20.33
CA MET A 39 14.25 17.75 -19.34
C MET A 39 14.78 18.87 -18.45
N THR A 40 13.96 19.88 -18.18
CA THR A 40 14.29 20.91 -17.19
C THR A 40 13.57 20.64 -15.88
N ALA A 41 14.31 20.24 -14.85
CA ALA A 41 13.77 20.06 -13.50
C ALA A 41 14.36 21.08 -12.53
N ARG A 42 13.49 21.80 -11.82
CA ARG A 42 13.85 22.74 -10.74
C ARG A 42 12.81 22.63 -9.63
N PRO A 43 13.19 22.79 -8.36
CA PRO A 43 12.23 22.88 -7.28
C PRO A 43 11.21 24.00 -7.55
N SER A 44 9.92 23.67 -7.65
CA SER A 44 8.84 24.66 -7.67
C SER A 44 8.78 25.46 -6.35
N GLN A 45 9.18 24.84 -5.24
CA GLN A 45 9.29 25.46 -3.92
C GLN A 45 10.62 25.10 -3.25
N ALA A 46 11.49 26.10 -3.04
CA ALA A 46 12.83 25.89 -2.45
C ALA A 46 12.82 25.13 -1.11
N ARG A 47 11.80 25.35 -0.26
CA ARG A 47 11.67 24.66 1.04
C ARG A 47 11.33 23.18 0.92
N ARG A 48 10.62 22.76 -0.14
CA ARG A 48 10.25 21.36 -0.37
C ARG A 48 11.37 20.57 -1.06
N GLY A 49 12.33 21.26 -1.67
CA GLY A 49 13.36 20.62 -2.48
C GLY A 49 12.80 20.14 -3.82
N LEU A 50 13.58 19.35 -4.55
CA LEU A 50 13.15 18.77 -5.82
C LEU A 50 12.34 17.49 -5.55
N THR A 51 11.08 17.49 -5.98
CA THR A 51 10.10 16.41 -5.79
C THR A 51 9.84 15.64 -7.09
N LEU A 52 9.10 14.54 -7.00
CA LEU A 52 8.65 13.82 -8.20
C LEU A 52 7.71 14.66 -9.08
N ASP A 53 6.89 15.53 -8.48
CA ASP A 53 6.01 16.42 -9.25
C ASP A 53 6.85 17.41 -10.08
N ASP A 54 7.93 17.97 -9.50
CA ASP A 54 8.81 18.91 -10.20
C ASP A 54 9.51 18.30 -11.44
N ILE A 55 9.70 16.98 -11.48
CA ILE A 55 10.26 16.28 -12.65
C ILE A 55 9.16 15.80 -13.61
N ASN A 56 7.92 15.70 -13.15
CA ASN A 56 6.77 15.20 -13.90
C ASN A 56 6.03 16.27 -14.70
N ASP A 57 6.37 17.55 -14.53
CA ASP A 57 5.80 18.67 -15.29
C ASP A 57 6.22 18.69 -16.77
N ASP A 58 7.26 17.92 -17.16
CA ASP A 58 7.74 17.88 -18.54
C ASP A 58 6.79 17.08 -19.46
N PRO A 59 6.30 17.66 -20.57
CA PRO A 59 5.32 17.01 -21.45
C PRO A 59 5.86 15.79 -22.21
N HIS A 60 7.17 15.60 -22.28
CA HIS A 60 7.82 14.47 -22.96
C HIS A 60 8.32 13.38 -22.00
N TYR A 61 8.25 13.60 -20.69
CA TYR A 61 8.68 12.64 -19.67
C TYR A 61 7.61 12.30 -18.64
N GLY A 62 6.81 13.29 -18.26
CA GLY A 62 5.84 13.18 -17.18
C GLY A 62 4.69 12.20 -17.47
N PRO A 63 3.74 12.09 -16.54
CA PRO A 63 2.58 11.22 -16.66
C PRO A 63 1.83 11.32 -18.00
N ALA A 64 1.75 12.53 -18.57
CA ALA A 64 1.07 12.78 -19.84
C ALA A 64 1.77 12.11 -21.04
N ALA A 65 3.07 11.88 -20.97
CA ALA A 65 3.86 11.22 -22.01
C ALA A 65 3.72 9.68 -21.98
N ILE A 66 3.24 9.11 -20.87
CA ILE A 66 3.11 7.67 -20.72
C ILE A 66 1.90 7.18 -21.55
N PRO A 67 2.09 6.29 -22.53
CA PRO A 67 0.97 5.74 -23.29
C PRO A 67 0.08 4.87 -22.40
N GLU A 68 -1.20 4.77 -22.76
CA GLU A 68 -2.16 3.92 -22.04
C GLU A 68 -1.71 2.45 -21.99
N ILE A 69 -1.02 1.96 -23.02
CA ILE A 69 -0.37 0.63 -23.01
C ILE A 69 1.08 0.82 -23.44
N ILE A 70 2.02 0.45 -22.56
CA ILE A 70 3.45 0.46 -22.88
C ILE A 70 3.76 -0.74 -23.76
N ARG A 71 4.28 -0.47 -24.96
CA ARG A 71 4.66 -1.48 -25.96
C ARG A 71 6.09 -1.33 -26.46
N HIS A 72 6.81 -0.34 -25.98
CA HIS A 72 8.13 0.03 -26.52
C HIS A 72 9.28 -0.29 -25.54
N ASN A 73 9.01 -0.32 -24.24
CA ASN A 73 10.01 -0.61 -23.21
C ASN A 73 9.56 -1.78 -22.34
N PHE A 74 10.23 -2.93 -22.48
CA PHE A 74 10.06 -4.09 -21.60
C PHE A 74 11.33 -4.40 -20.80
N SER A 75 12.29 -3.48 -20.82
CA SER A 75 13.63 -3.67 -20.25
C SER A 75 13.77 -3.03 -18.87
N MET A 76 14.99 -3.01 -18.33
CA MET A 76 15.34 -2.25 -17.12
C MET A 76 15.54 -0.75 -17.38
N THR A 77 15.41 -0.30 -18.63
CA THR A 77 15.67 1.10 -18.98
C THR A 77 14.67 2.00 -18.28
N PRO A 78 15.13 3.00 -17.48
CA PRO A 78 14.23 3.92 -16.80
C PRO A 78 13.48 4.78 -17.81
N ARG A 79 12.28 5.25 -17.45
CA ARG A 79 11.52 6.22 -18.27
C ARG A 79 12.41 7.42 -18.62
N GLY A 80 12.36 7.87 -19.87
CA GLY A 80 13.20 8.97 -20.38
C GLY A 80 14.65 8.58 -20.70
N GLY A 81 15.08 7.34 -20.40
CA GLY A 81 16.37 6.83 -20.84
C GLY A 81 16.38 6.51 -22.35
N ILE A 82 17.56 6.56 -22.96
CA ILE A 82 17.77 6.02 -24.31
C ILE A 82 17.67 4.49 -24.23
N LEU A 83 16.94 3.87 -25.17
CA LEU A 83 16.84 2.41 -25.28
C LEU A 83 17.82 1.89 -26.36
N PRO A 84 18.97 1.30 -26.00
CA PRO A 84 19.78 0.56 -26.95
C PRO A 84 19.02 -0.63 -27.55
N GLU A 85 19.42 -1.03 -28.76
CA GLU A 85 18.94 -2.28 -29.35
C GLU A 85 19.42 -3.50 -28.54
N GLY A 86 18.62 -4.57 -28.56
CA GLY A 86 19.00 -5.85 -27.96
C GLY A 86 18.94 -5.90 -26.43
N LEU A 87 18.32 -4.92 -25.77
CA LEU A 87 18.09 -4.96 -24.33
C LEU A 87 17.26 -6.19 -23.92
N PRO A 88 17.61 -6.85 -22.80
CA PRO A 88 16.81 -7.96 -22.30
C PRO A 88 15.45 -7.47 -21.80
N SER A 89 14.43 -8.29 -22.03
CA SER A 89 13.08 -8.07 -21.51
C SER A 89 12.93 -8.68 -20.11
N LEU A 90 12.22 -7.99 -19.22
CA LEU A 90 11.86 -8.47 -17.88
C LEU A 90 10.46 -9.09 -17.82
N ASP A 91 9.79 -9.28 -18.96
CA ASP A 91 8.46 -9.92 -19.06
C ASP A 91 7.43 -9.28 -18.10
N TYR A 92 7.38 -7.94 -18.07
CA TYR A 92 6.39 -7.21 -17.27
C TYR A 92 4.98 -7.66 -17.64
N ARG A 93 4.16 -7.91 -16.62
CA ARG A 93 2.75 -8.32 -16.79
C ARG A 93 1.79 -7.15 -16.67
N VAL A 94 2.20 -6.07 -16.00
CA VAL A 94 1.38 -4.87 -15.82
C VAL A 94 1.99 -3.73 -16.62
N ASN A 95 1.47 -3.52 -17.83
CA ASN A 95 1.95 -2.54 -18.82
C ASN A 95 0.90 -1.49 -19.19
N ARG A 96 -0.30 -1.58 -18.61
CA ARG A 96 -1.41 -0.66 -18.88
C ARG A 96 -1.46 0.39 -17.80
N LYS A 97 -1.49 1.67 -18.19
CA LYS A 97 -1.48 2.80 -17.27
C LYS A 97 -2.74 2.82 -16.41
N SER A 98 -3.93 2.69 -17.02
CA SER A 98 -5.19 2.70 -16.30
C SER A 98 -5.24 1.66 -15.17
N ASP A 99 -4.54 0.53 -15.31
CA ASP A 99 -4.58 -0.56 -14.34
C ASP A 99 -3.86 -0.21 -13.04
N VAL A 100 -3.04 0.84 -12.98
CA VAL A 100 -2.17 1.13 -11.82
C VAL A 100 -2.15 2.60 -11.39
N TRP A 101 -2.62 3.51 -12.23
CA TRP A 101 -2.31 4.93 -12.09
C TRP A 101 -3.15 5.64 -11.02
N ALA A 102 -2.49 6.42 -10.18
CA ALA A 102 -3.09 7.40 -9.26
C ALA A 102 -2.29 8.70 -9.32
N ASP A 103 -3.00 9.82 -9.45
CA ASP A 103 -2.39 11.17 -9.47
C ASP A 103 -1.85 11.53 -8.08
N SER A 104 -2.38 10.94 -7.01
CA SER A 104 -1.91 11.16 -5.64
C SER A 104 -0.59 10.44 -5.30
N ALA A 105 -0.10 9.53 -6.15
CA ALA A 105 0.99 8.62 -5.79
C ALA A 105 2.30 9.33 -5.40
N THR A 106 2.69 10.36 -6.16
CA THR A 106 3.91 11.16 -5.92
C THR A 106 3.84 11.92 -4.60
N VAL A 107 2.72 12.61 -4.36
CA VAL A 107 2.48 13.37 -3.13
C VAL A 107 2.48 12.46 -1.91
N LEU A 108 1.83 11.28 -1.99
CA LEU A 108 1.82 10.30 -0.92
C LEU A 108 3.21 9.70 -0.66
N PHE A 109 3.99 9.46 -1.72
CA PHE A 109 5.37 9.02 -1.59
C PHE A 109 6.24 10.07 -0.87
N GLU A 110 6.12 11.35 -1.22
CA GLU A 110 6.81 12.44 -0.53
C GLU A 110 6.35 12.59 0.93
N GLU A 111 5.04 12.49 1.17
CA GLU A 111 4.47 12.55 2.52
C GLU A 111 5.00 11.41 3.40
N SER A 112 5.10 10.18 2.88
CA SER A 112 5.59 9.01 3.61
C SER A 112 7.00 9.20 4.17
N LYS A 113 7.84 9.99 3.48
CA LYS A 113 9.19 10.35 3.93
C LYS A 113 9.14 11.46 4.98
N SER A 114 8.36 12.51 4.72
CA SER A 114 8.28 13.70 5.59
C SER A 114 7.63 13.41 6.95
N ARG A 115 6.64 12.52 6.99
CA ARG A 115 5.88 12.12 8.19
C ARG A 115 6.29 10.75 8.73
N ARG A 116 7.44 10.26 8.30
CA ARG A 116 8.01 9.00 8.77
C ARG A 116 8.23 9.03 10.28
N TRP A 117 7.99 7.89 10.91
CA TRP A 117 8.31 7.66 12.32
C TRP A 117 9.05 6.32 12.48
N ALA A 118 9.79 6.19 13.57
CA ALA A 118 10.55 5.00 13.93
C ALA A 118 9.99 4.41 15.23
N PRO A 119 9.37 3.21 15.20
CA PRO A 119 8.74 2.63 16.39
C PRO A 119 9.70 2.47 17.58
N ALA A 120 10.98 2.19 17.32
CA ALA A 120 11.98 2.02 18.37
C ALA A 120 12.29 3.30 19.17
N ARG A 121 12.10 4.49 18.59
CA ARG A 121 12.53 5.76 19.21
C ARG A 121 11.41 6.76 19.42
N ASN A 122 10.37 6.73 18.58
CA ASN A 122 9.32 7.74 18.63
C ASN A 122 8.11 7.32 19.47
N VAL A 123 7.90 6.02 19.70
CA VAL A 123 6.88 5.55 20.63
C VAL A 123 7.43 5.77 22.06
N PRO A 124 6.69 6.46 22.94
CA PRO A 124 7.13 6.70 24.31
C PRO A 124 6.91 5.44 25.18
N TRP A 125 7.72 4.41 24.97
CA TRP A 125 7.55 3.09 25.59
C TRP A 125 7.48 3.13 27.13
N ASP A 126 8.21 4.03 27.77
CA ASP A 126 8.20 4.21 29.23
C ASP A 126 6.79 4.54 29.77
N ALA A 127 5.92 5.14 28.95
CA ALA A 127 4.53 5.43 29.32
C ALA A 127 3.70 4.16 29.60
N LEU A 128 4.13 3.00 29.11
CA LEU A 128 3.48 1.72 29.42
C LEU A 128 3.75 1.28 30.87
N ASP A 129 4.91 1.64 31.43
CA ASP A 129 5.27 1.34 32.82
C ASP A 129 4.69 2.39 33.79
N GLU A 130 4.61 3.65 33.35
CA GLU A 130 4.06 4.76 34.13
C GLU A 130 2.54 4.67 34.33
N ALA A 131 1.82 4.14 33.33
CA ALA A 131 0.37 3.99 33.34
C ALA A 131 -0.03 2.54 33.01
N PRO A 132 0.23 1.59 33.93
CA PRO A 132 -0.05 0.18 33.69
C PRO A 132 -1.56 -0.06 33.56
N LEU A 133 -1.93 -0.86 32.57
CA LEU A 133 -3.31 -1.27 32.33
C LEU A 133 -3.71 -2.43 33.25
N SER A 134 -5.01 -2.69 33.39
CA SER A 134 -5.46 -3.93 34.03
C SER A 134 -4.97 -5.16 33.24
N PRO A 135 -4.80 -6.33 33.88
CA PRO A 135 -4.39 -7.55 33.18
C PRO A 135 -5.30 -7.91 31.99
N GLU A 136 -6.60 -7.64 32.10
CA GLU A 136 -7.60 -7.90 31.06
C GLU A 136 -7.44 -6.92 29.88
N GLN A 137 -7.26 -5.63 30.18
CA GLN A 137 -7.04 -4.59 29.17
C GLN A 137 -5.74 -4.84 28.40
N ASP A 138 -4.66 -5.17 29.09
CA ASP A 138 -3.37 -5.43 28.44
C ASP A 138 -3.45 -6.69 27.55
N ARG A 139 -4.11 -7.76 28.00
CA ARG A 139 -4.37 -8.95 27.16
C ARG A 139 -5.23 -8.61 25.94
N ALA A 140 -6.26 -7.79 26.11
CA ALA A 140 -7.11 -7.36 25.02
C ALA A 140 -6.33 -6.54 23.96
N ILE A 141 -5.48 -5.59 24.40
CA ILE A 141 -4.61 -4.85 23.48
C ILE A 141 -3.64 -5.78 22.77
N ARG A 142 -3.01 -6.72 23.48
CA ARG A 142 -2.10 -7.71 22.86
C ARG A 142 -2.80 -8.55 21.80
N GLN A 143 -4.05 -8.93 22.04
CA GLN A 143 -4.85 -9.66 21.06
C GLN A 143 -5.16 -8.82 19.81
N LEU A 144 -5.53 -7.54 19.97
CA LEU A 144 -5.70 -6.62 18.83
C LEU A 144 -4.39 -6.41 18.06
N CYS A 145 -3.28 -6.28 18.79
CA CYS A 145 -1.94 -6.16 18.19
C CYS A 145 -1.62 -7.38 17.32
N THR A 146 -1.97 -8.60 17.75
CA THR A 146 -1.78 -9.81 16.94
C THR A 146 -2.48 -9.70 15.58
N GLY A 147 -3.75 -9.30 15.55
CA GLY A 147 -4.48 -9.11 14.29
C GLY A 147 -3.83 -8.03 13.40
N LEU A 148 -3.44 -6.90 13.99
CA LEU A 148 -2.73 -5.83 13.27
C LEU A 148 -1.38 -6.29 12.70
N ILE A 149 -0.65 -7.15 13.40
CA ILE A 149 0.60 -7.74 12.89
C ILE A 149 0.32 -8.59 11.65
N SER A 150 -0.69 -9.46 11.68
CA SER A 150 -1.07 -10.29 10.52
C SER A 150 -1.49 -9.43 9.33
N ILE A 151 -2.30 -8.39 9.57
CA ILE A 151 -2.68 -7.40 8.56
C ILE A 151 -1.43 -6.72 7.97
N GLY A 152 -0.53 -6.21 8.81
CA GLY A 152 0.67 -5.49 8.37
C GLY A 152 1.62 -6.36 7.53
N LEU A 153 1.79 -7.63 7.88
CA LEU A 153 2.63 -8.56 7.10
C LEU A 153 2.05 -8.79 5.71
N VAL A 154 0.77 -9.18 5.61
CA VAL A 154 0.12 -9.41 4.30
C VAL A 154 0.04 -8.12 3.49
N SER A 155 -0.18 -6.97 4.14
CA SER A 155 -0.22 -5.67 3.47
C SER A 155 1.12 -5.23 2.89
N ALA A 156 2.24 -5.79 3.37
CA ALA A 156 3.55 -5.62 2.73
C ALA A 156 3.75 -6.60 1.56
N ASP A 157 3.20 -7.81 1.67
CA ASP A 157 3.33 -8.84 0.63
C ASP A 157 2.51 -8.51 -0.63
N VAL A 158 1.29 -7.97 -0.48
CA VAL A 158 0.40 -7.59 -1.61
C VAL A 158 1.11 -6.68 -2.62
N PRO A 159 1.63 -5.49 -2.26
CA PRO A 159 2.34 -4.63 -3.22
C PRO A 159 3.64 -5.28 -3.73
N SER A 160 4.32 -6.12 -2.93
CA SER A 160 5.55 -6.81 -3.35
C SER A 160 5.32 -7.74 -4.55
N ARG A 161 4.15 -8.41 -4.62
CA ARG A 161 3.74 -9.26 -5.74
C ARG A 161 3.69 -8.50 -7.06
N TRP A 162 3.27 -7.23 -7.01
CA TRP A 162 3.00 -6.44 -8.21
C TRP A 162 4.17 -5.56 -8.64
N VAL A 163 5.00 -5.09 -7.70
CA VAL A 163 6.02 -4.07 -7.97
C VAL A 163 7.02 -4.50 -9.06
N TRP A 164 7.42 -5.77 -9.08
CA TRP A 164 8.38 -6.29 -10.07
C TRP A 164 7.71 -6.69 -11.39
N LEU A 165 6.41 -7.03 -11.36
CA LEU A 165 5.59 -7.30 -12.55
C LEU A 165 5.18 -6.02 -13.30
N MET A 166 5.30 -4.88 -12.63
CA MET A 166 4.94 -3.56 -13.15
C MET A 166 6.08 -2.95 -13.97
N ASN A 167 5.71 -2.45 -15.15
CA ASN A 167 6.62 -1.77 -16.07
C ASN A 167 7.38 -0.62 -15.39
N GLN A 168 8.66 -0.44 -15.69
CA GLN A 168 9.52 0.58 -15.08
C GLN A 168 9.07 2.01 -15.39
N GLU A 169 8.29 2.21 -16.44
CA GLU A 169 7.79 3.54 -16.75
C GLU A 169 6.74 4.04 -15.75
N PHE A 170 6.16 3.17 -14.92
CA PHE A 170 5.28 3.54 -13.82
C PHE A 170 6.05 3.74 -12.51
N HIS A 171 7.22 4.37 -12.56
CA HIS A 171 8.12 4.46 -11.41
C HIS A 171 7.50 5.17 -10.20
N GLU A 172 6.60 6.14 -10.40
CA GLU A 172 5.87 6.82 -9.34
C GLU A 172 5.01 5.84 -8.54
N ILE A 173 4.31 4.96 -9.24
CA ILE A 173 3.49 3.92 -8.62
C ILE A 173 4.39 2.91 -7.93
N LYS A 174 5.51 2.51 -8.54
CA LYS A 174 6.46 1.58 -7.90
C LYS A 174 7.06 2.16 -6.62
N PHE A 175 7.42 3.44 -6.62
CA PHE A 175 7.93 4.14 -5.43
C PHE A 175 6.88 4.21 -4.34
N TRP A 176 5.64 4.56 -4.70
CA TRP A 176 4.52 4.52 -3.77
C TRP A 176 4.29 3.13 -3.19
N LEU A 177 4.26 2.07 -4.00
CA LEU A 177 4.10 0.70 -3.53
C LEU A 177 5.21 0.28 -2.56
N CYS A 178 6.46 0.70 -2.80
CA CYS A 178 7.54 0.52 -1.85
C CYS A 178 7.31 1.28 -0.53
N ALA A 179 6.78 2.51 -0.58
CA ALA A 179 6.39 3.24 0.63
C ALA A 179 5.26 2.53 1.39
N GLN A 180 4.26 1.98 0.71
CA GLN A 180 3.22 1.15 1.33
C GLN A 180 3.82 -0.06 2.04
N MET A 181 4.79 -0.75 1.42
CA MET A 181 5.50 -1.86 2.07
C MET A 181 6.21 -1.40 3.35
N PHE A 182 6.86 -0.24 3.33
CA PHE A 182 7.52 0.32 4.51
C PHE A 182 6.53 0.74 5.62
N ASP A 183 5.38 1.28 5.25
CA ASP A 183 4.34 1.63 6.23
C ASP A 183 3.69 0.37 6.85
N ALA A 184 3.39 -0.64 6.03
CA ALA A 184 2.83 -1.91 6.48
C ALA A 184 3.79 -2.71 7.39
N THR A 185 5.07 -2.77 7.03
CA THR A 185 6.09 -3.42 7.87
C THR A 185 6.32 -2.66 9.18
N ARG A 186 6.24 -1.33 9.17
CA ARG A 186 6.33 -0.50 10.39
C ARG A 186 5.14 -0.73 11.32
N LEU A 187 3.93 -0.86 10.76
CA LEU A 187 2.73 -1.25 11.50
C LEU A 187 2.97 -2.61 12.19
N ALA A 188 3.38 -3.63 11.43
CA ALA A 188 3.65 -4.96 11.99
C ALA A 188 4.77 -4.94 13.06
N GLU A 189 5.83 -4.15 12.86
CA GLU A 189 6.90 -3.97 13.85
C GLU A 189 6.39 -3.32 15.13
N ALA A 190 5.68 -2.20 15.02
CA ALA A 190 5.23 -1.41 16.16
C ALA A 190 4.26 -2.17 17.06
N PHE A 191 3.25 -2.80 16.47
CA PHE A 191 2.27 -3.58 17.23
C PHE A 191 2.85 -4.90 17.75
N ARG A 192 3.85 -5.50 17.07
CA ARG A 192 4.62 -6.62 17.63
C ARG A 192 5.40 -6.20 18.87
N LYS A 193 6.07 -5.05 18.84
CA LYS A 193 6.77 -4.52 20.03
C LYS A 193 5.80 -4.23 21.17
N ARG A 194 4.64 -3.63 20.87
CA ARG A 194 3.62 -3.35 21.89
C ARG A 194 3.05 -4.63 22.52
N ALA A 195 2.80 -5.66 21.71
CA ALA A 195 2.32 -6.95 22.22
C ALA A 195 3.36 -7.68 23.10
N LEU A 196 4.64 -7.49 22.78
CA LEU A 196 5.76 -8.17 23.43
C LEU A 196 6.43 -7.34 24.55
N TYR A 197 6.00 -6.10 24.78
CA TYR A 197 6.59 -5.23 25.80
C TYR A 197 6.44 -5.83 27.21
N GLY A 198 7.49 -5.70 28.04
CA GLY A 198 7.55 -6.29 29.38
C GLY A 198 7.50 -7.82 29.34
N GLN A 199 6.63 -8.43 30.15
CA GLN A 199 6.33 -9.87 30.09
C GLN A 199 5.23 -10.15 29.05
N GLY A 200 5.48 -9.66 27.84
CA GLY A 200 4.65 -9.67 26.64
C GLY A 200 4.37 -11.05 26.03
N ALA A 201 3.28 -11.19 25.28
CA ALA A 201 3.03 -12.34 24.41
C ALA A 201 2.06 -11.97 23.29
N LEU A 202 2.19 -12.62 22.13
CA LEU A 202 1.19 -12.55 21.07
C LEU A 202 -0.08 -13.31 21.51
N GLY A 203 -1.23 -12.78 21.13
CA GLY A 203 -2.53 -13.45 21.23
C GLY A 203 -2.72 -14.57 20.19
N CYS A 204 -3.97 -15.05 20.08
CA CYS A 204 -4.38 -16.07 19.12
C CYS A 204 -4.51 -15.48 17.72
N ASP A 205 -4.14 -16.24 16.70
CA ASP A 205 -4.44 -15.86 15.31
C ASP A 205 -5.92 -16.16 14.99
N SER A 206 -6.47 -15.46 13.99
CA SER A 206 -7.88 -15.57 13.61
C SER A 206 -8.02 -16.25 12.26
N ARG A 207 -8.80 -17.34 12.22
CA ARG A 207 -9.09 -18.06 10.98
C ARG A 207 -9.80 -17.14 9.97
N GLU A 208 -10.78 -16.40 10.44
CA GLU A 208 -11.60 -15.50 9.63
C GLU A 208 -10.76 -14.32 9.09
N LEU A 209 -9.82 -13.81 9.89
CA LEU A 209 -8.82 -12.84 9.39
C LEU A 209 -7.95 -13.45 8.30
N GLY A 210 -7.49 -14.69 8.48
CA GLY A 210 -6.71 -15.41 7.49
C GLY A 210 -7.45 -15.59 6.16
N GLU A 211 -8.75 -15.88 6.20
CA GLU A 211 -9.62 -15.98 5.01
C GLU A 211 -9.74 -14.63 4.30
N LEU A 212 -10.01 -13.53 5.03
CA LEU A 212 -10.04 -12.18 4.46
C LEU A 212 -8.70 -11.80 3.80
N LEU A 213 -7.59 -12.00 4.50
CA LEU A 213 -6.27 -11.65 4.00
C LEU A 213 -5.87 -12.48 2.78
N LYS A 214 -6.28 -13.75 2.72
CA LYS A 214 -6.10 -14.60 1.54
C LYS A 214 -6.87 -14.04 0.33
N ILE A 215 -8.13 -13.62 0.51
CA ILE A 215 -8.92 -12.99 -0.56
C ILE A 215 -8.20 -11.76 -1.13
N VAL A 216 -7.67 -10.90 -0.26
CA VAL A 216 -6.91 -9.69 -0.66
C VAL A 216 -5.61 -10.05 -1.39
N MET A 217 -4.88 -11.05 -0.91
CA MET A 217 -3.59 -11.46 -1.49
C MET A 217 -3.75 -12.16 -2.84
N GLU A 218 -4.82 -12.94 -3.01
CA GLU A 218 -5.10 -13.74 -4.21
C GLU A 218 -5.93 -13.01 -5.27
N SER A 219 -6.25 -11.72 -5.08
CA SER A 219 -6.87 -10.89 -6.12
C SER A 219 -6.17 -11.07 -7.48
N GLU A 220 -6.97 -11.24 -8.53
CA GLU A 220 -6.49 -11.68 -9.85
C GLU A 220 -5.71 -10.60 -10.59
N THR A 221 -6.10 -9.35 -10.42
CA THR A 221 -5.50 -8.17 -11.07
C THR A 221 -5.13 -7.11 -10.05
N TYR A 222 -4.21 -6.21 -10.41
CA TYR A 222 -3.79 -5.13 -9.52
C TYR A 222 -4.94 -4.17 -9.13
N PRO A 223 -5.84 -3.73 -10.03
CA PRO A 223 -7.00 -2.93 -9.63
C PRO A 223 -7.84 -3.59 -8.54
N LEU A 224 -8.09 -4.90 -8.65
CA LEU A 224 -8.84 -5.66 -7.65
C LEU A 224 -8.08 -5.75 -6.33
N ALA A 225 -6.78 -6.07 -6.38
CA ALA A 225 -5.92 -6.10 -5.19
C ALA A 225 -5.87 -4.74 -4.48
N SER A 226 -5.76 -3.65 -5.25
CA SER A 226 -5.77 -2.29 -4.72
C SER A 226 -7.12 -1.93 -4.12
N ALA A 227 -8.24 -2.30 -4.73
CA ALA A 227 -9.56 -2.05 -4.15
C ALA A 227 -9.71 -2.81 -2.82
N ALA A 228 -9.37 -4.10 -2.79
CA ALA A 228 -9.47 -4.93 -1.59
C ALA A 228 -8.59 -4.42 -0.44
N LEU A 229 -7.31 -4.13 -0.74
CA LEU A 229 -6.34 -3.65 0.25
C LEU A 229 -6.64 -2.20 0.67
N ASN A 230 -6.64 -1.27 -0.28
CA ASN A 230 -6.61 0.16 0.01
C ASN A 230 -7.99 0.74 0.32
N LEU A 231 -9.07 0.24 -0.31
CA LEU A 231 -10.42 0.74 -0.04
C LEU A 231 -11.10 -0.03 1.08
N THR A 232 -11.08 -1.37 1.10
CA THR A 232 -11.82 -2.12 2.13
C THR A 232 -10.99 -2.31 3.39
N LEU A 233 -9.87 -3.04 3.31
CA LEU A 233 -9.09 -3.41 4.50
C LEU A 233 -8.52 -2.17 5.22
N PHE A 234 -7.87 -1.26 4.49
CA PHE A 234 -7.29 -0.07 5.10
C PHE A 234 -8.30 0.99 5.50
N SER A 235 -9.53 0.95 4.97
CA SER A 235 -10.59 1.76 5.55
C SER A 235 -10.93 1.33 6.97
N PHE A 236 -11.09 0.01 7.17
CA PHE A 236 -11.30 -0.55 8.50
C PHE A 236 -10.10 -0.30 9.42
N VAL A 237 -8.87 -0.53 8.96
CA VAL A 237 -7.63 -0.30 9.74
C VAL A 237 -7.51 1.17 10.17
N GLN A 238 -7.87 2.11 9.31
CA GLN A 238 -7.84 3.53 9.65
C GLN A 238 -8.84 3.86 10.77
N SER A 239 -10.07 3.37 10.68
CA SER A 239 -11.09 3.55 11.71
C SER A 239 -10.70 2.86 13.01
N LEU A 240 -10.13 1.65 12.93
CA LEU A 240 -9.57 0.93 14.07
C LEU A 240 -8.40 1.69 14.72
N GLY A 241 -7.54 2.34 13.95
CA GLY A 241 -6.44 3.17 14.46
C GLY A 241 -6.95 4.37 15.25
N ARG A 242 -7.95 5.09 14.73
CA ARG A 242 -8.62 6.19 15.46
C ARG A 242 -9.32 5.68 16.72
N ARG A 243 -9.96 4.52 16.64
CA ARG A 243 -10.60 3.89 17.79
C ARG A 243 -9.59 3.48 18.85
N PHE A 244 -8.46 2.90 18.44
CA PHE A 244 -7.37 2.53 19.33
C PHE A 244 -6.78 3.75 20.04
N GLU A 245 -6.57 4.85 19.32
CA GLU A 245 -6.17 6.13 19.91
C GLU A 245 -7.18 6.62 20.95
N PHE A 246 -8.47 6.64 20.58
CA PHE A 246 -9.54 7.10 21.48
C PHE A 246 -9.65 6.27 22.78
N LEU A 247 -9.43 4.96 22.68
CA LEU A 247 -9.49 4.04 23.84
C LEU A 247 -8.20 3.98 24.65
N SER A 248 -7.12 4.63 24.20
CA SER A 248 -5.82 4.55 24.84
C SER A 248 -5.78 5.31 26.17
N SER A 249 -5.13 4.71 27.17
CA SER A 249 -4.97 5.30 28.51
C SER A 249 -3.54 5.78 28.81
N ASN A 250 -2.63 5.64 27.84
CA ASN A 250 -1.22 6.02 27.98
C ASN A 250 -0.70 6.59 26.66
N ALA A 251 0.38 7.39 26.75
CA ALA A 251 0.94 8.09 25.60
C ALA A 251 1.51 7.16 24.51
N ALA A 252 1.94 5.93 24.86
CA ALA A 252 2.45 4.98 23.89
C ALA A 252 1.33 4.47 22.98
N ASP A 253 0.22 4.04 23.57
CA ASP A 253 -0.94 3.54 22.85
C ASP A 253 -1.65 4.66 22.08
N THR A 254 -1.73 5.88 22.63
CA THR A 254 -2.21 7.07 21.89
C THR A 254 -1.35 7.28 20.64
N TYR A 255 -0.02 7.32 20.81
CA TYR A 255 0.90 7.54 19.70
C TYR A 255 0.79 6.44 18.62
N LEU A 256 0.69 5.17 19.03
CA LEU A 256 0.52 4.04 18.12
C LEU A 256 -0.79 4.15 17.32
N GLY A 257 -1.91 4.47 17.97
CA GLY A 257 -3.21 4.67 17.32
C GLY A 257 -3.19 5.82 16.31
N THR A 258 -2.64 6.98 16.69
CA THR A 258 -2.52 8.14 15.80
C THR A 258 -1.68 7.82 14.57
N ARG A 259 -0.55 7.12 14.74
CA ARG A 259 0.33 6.75 13.62
C ARG A 259 -0.26 5.65 12.74
N LEU A 260 -0.98 4.71 13.31
CA LEU A 260 -1.75 3.72 12.56
C LEU A 260 -2.79 4.42 11.66
N ALA A 261 -3.58 5.34 12.21
CA ALA A 261 -4.55 6.11 11.44
C ALA A 261 -3.88 6.97 10.37
N GLN A 262 -2.75 7.62 10.68
CA GLN A 262 -1.98 8.42 9.70
C GLN A 262 -1.52 7.56 8.52
N ASP A 263 -0.85 6.45 8.81
CA ASP A 263 -0.26 5.59 7.78
C ASP A 263 -1.38 4.95 6.94
N ALA A 264 -2.47 4.49 7.58
CA ALA A 264 -3.66 3.97 6.88
C ALA A 264 -4.37 5.02 6.02
N SER A 265 -4.33 6.31 6.40
CA SER A 265 -4.91 7.40 5.59
C SER A 265 -4.25 7.50 4.22
N ARG A 266 -2.94 7.21 4.10
CA ARG A 266 -2.26 7.21 2.81
C ARG A 266 -2.70 6.06 1.91
N PHE A 267 -2.91 4.86 2.49
CA PHE A 267 -3.47 3.72 1.76
C PHE A 267 -4.85 4.08 1.21
N VAL A 268 -5.74 4.59 2.06
CA VAL A 268 -7.10 4.99 1.66
C VAL A 268 -7.07 6.08 0.58
N ALA A 269 -6.24 7.11 0.75
CA ALA A 269 -6.12 8.20 -0.24
C ALA A 269 -5.70 7.67 -1.62
N TYR A 270 -4.69 6.79 -1.66
CA TYR A 270 -4.29 6.12 -2.88
C TYR A 270 -5.39 5.25 -3.47
N GLY A 271 -6.07 4.44 -2.63
CA GLY A 271 -7.15 3.55 -3.07
C GLY A 271 -8.30 4.31 -3.71
N VAL A 272 -8.71 5.43 -3.11
CA VAL A 272 -9.79 6.28 -3.64
C VAL A 272 -9.41 6.87 -4.99
N ASP A 273 -8.20 7.44 -5.10
CA ASP A 273 -7.77 8.06 -6.35
C ASP A 273 -7.52 7.03 -7.46
N HIS A 274 -6.79 5.96 -7.17
CA HIS A 274 -6.50 4.88 -8.12
C HIS A 274 -7.80 4.28 -8.69
N ILE A 275 -8.74 3.89 -7.82
CA ILE A 275 -9.99 3.27 -8.29
C ILE A 275 -10.85 4.27 -9.05
N ARG A 276 -10.90 5.54 -8.63
CA ARG A 276 -11.57 6.60 -9.39
C ARG A 276 -11.02 6.73 -10.81
N GLN A 277 -9.70 6.74 -10.96
CA GLN A 277 -9.03 6.82 -12.26
C GLN A 277 -9.31 5.57 -13.10
N PHE A 278 -9.22 4.39 -12.49
CA PHE A 278 -9.50 3.11 -13.13
C PHE A 278 -10.93 3.05 -13.68
N VAL A 279 -11.95 3.31 -12.86
CA VAL A 279 -13.35 3.22 -13.30
C VAL A 279 -13.75 4.33 -14.28
N ARG A 280 -13.15 5.52 -14.17
CA ARG A 280 -13.36 6.60 -15.15
C ARG A 280 -12.82 6.22 -16.52
N THR A 281 -11.66 5.56 -16.56
CA THR A 281 -11.00 5.14 -17.80
C THR A 281 -11.60 3.84 -18.35
N ARG A 282 -12.06 2.95 -17.46
CA ARG A 282 -12.58 1.62 -17.77
C ARG A 282 -13.93 1.38 -17.10
N PRO A 283 -15.00 2.09 -17.52
CA PRO A 283 -16.32 1.97 -16.89
C PRO A 283 -16.93 0.56 -16.99
N ALA A 284 -16.55 -0.23 -18.01
CA ALA A 284 -16.99 -1.62 -18.15
C ALA A 284 -16.47 -2.55 -17.03
N GLU A 285 -15.40 -2.18 -16.33
CA GLU A 285 -14.79 -2.98 -15.25
C GLU A 285 -15.43 -2.72 -13.88
N VAL A 286 -16.30 -1.71 -13.76
CA VAL A 286 -16.94 -1.32 -12.49
C VAL A 286 -17.66 -2.50 -11.85
N GLU A 287 -18.33 -3.33 -12.63
CA GLU A 287 -19.03 -4.49 -12.10
C GLU A 287 -18.06 -5.57 -11.61
N ALA A 288 -16.94 -5.79 -12.30
CA ALA A 288 -15.90 -6.72 -11.85
C ALA A 288 -15.26 -6.28 -10.52
N VAL A 289 -15.00 -4.97 -10.37
CA VAL A 289 -14.52 -4.41 -9.09
C VAL A 289 -15.55 -4.63 -7.98
N ASN A 290 -16.82 -4.32 -8.24
CA ASN A 290 -17.87 -4.51 -7.24
C ASN A 290 -18.07 -5.98 -6.86
N GLN A 291 -18.04 -6.92 -7.83
CA GLN A 291 -18.13 -8.36 -7.55
C GLN A 291 -16.98 -8.84 -6.69
N HIS A 292 -15.76 -8.38 -6.96
CA HIS A 292 -14.62 -8.70 -6.10
C HIS A 292 -14.79 -8.11 -4.70
N LEU A 293 -15.25 -6.86 -4.59
CA LEU A 293 -15.53 -6.25 -3.30
C LEU A 293 -16.66 -6.95 -2.54
N ASP A 294 -17.63 -7.59 -3.20
CA ASP A 294 -18.66 -8.39 -2.51
C ASP A 294 -18.04 -9.60 -1.79
N LEU A 295 -17.03 -10.23 -2.40
CA LEU A 295 -16.24 -11.28 -1.76
C LEU A 295 -15.41 -10.73 -0.58
N VAL A 296 -14.76 -9.57 -0.77
CA VAL A 296 -13.94 -8.93 0.27
C VAL A 296 -14.79 -8.47 1.45
N ASP A 297 -15.95 -7.86 1.21
CA ASP A 297 -16.89 -7.43 2.26
C ASP A 297 -17.43 -8.63 3.05
N ASN A 298 -17.66 -9.77 2.40
CA ASN A 298 -18.04 -11.01 3.08
C ASN A 298 -16.92 -11.50 4.00
N GLY A 299 -15.67 -11.53 3.50
CA GLY A 299 -14.50 -11.83 4.33
C GLY A 299 -14.33 -10.85 5.50
N LEU A 300 -14.61 -9.56 5.27
CA LEU A 300 -14.58 -8.54 6.31
C LEU A 300 -15.61 -8.82 7.38
N ILE A 301 -16.84 -9.19 7.03
CA ILE A 301 -17.86 -9.62 8.01
C ILE A 301 -17.36 -10.80 8.84
N GLY A 302 -16.71 -11.79 8.21
CA GLY A 302 -16.10 -12.91 8.91
C GLY A 302 -15.12 -12.43 9.98
N TYR A 303 -14.22 -11.50 9.63
CA TYR A 303 -13.28 -10.95 10.60
C TYR A 303 -13.96 -10.07 11.67
N LEU A 304 -14.89 -9.19 11.28
CA LEU A 304 -15.68 -8.38 12.21
C LEU A 304 -16.44 -9.23 13.22
N GLY A 305 -16.83 -10.45 12.82
CA GLY A 305 -17.50 -11.47 13.63
C GLY A 305 -16.57 -12.37 14.45
N SER A 306 -15.25 -12.28 14.28
CA SER A 306 -14.32 -13.19 14.94
C SER A 306 -14.15 -12.86 16.43
N ARG A 307 -13.92 -13.89 17.25
CA ARG A 307 -13.72 -13.72 18.70
C ARG A 307 -12.45 -12.93 18.99
N GLU A 308 -11.41 -13.17 18.19
CA GLU A 308 -10.10 -12.52 18.29
C GLU A 308 -10.16 -11.01 18.02
N LEU A 309 -11.25 -10.50 17.42
CA LEU A 309 -11.50 -9.07 17.25
C LEU A 309 -12.59 -8.54 18.19
N ILE A 310 -13.75 -9.20 18.26
CA ILE A 310 -14.90 -8.70 19.04
C ILE A 310 -14.59 -8.67 20.54
N GLU A 311 -14.11 -9.78 21.11
CA GLU A 311 -13.90 -9.89 22.57
C GLU A 311 -12.94 -8.82 23.10
N PRO A 312 -11.75 -8.59 22.52
CA PRO A 312 -10.87 -7.53 22.99
C PRO A 312 -11.47 -6.12 22.76
N LEU A 313 -12.22 -5.89 21.68
CA LEU A 313 -12.91 -4.61 21.49
C LEU A 313 -14.00 -4.36 22.54
N ILE A 314 -14.73 -5.40 22.95
CA ILE A 314 -15.72 -5.31 24.04
C ILE A 314 -15.04 -4.97 25.36
N VAL A 315 -13.94 -5.67 25.70
CA VAL A 315 -13.16 -5.42 26.92
C VAL A 315 -12.65 -3.98 26.96
N LEU A 316 -12.12 -3.48 25.84
CA LEU A 316 -11.53 -2.13 25.78
C LEU A 316 -12.59 -1.02 25.69
N SER A 317 -13.74 -1.30 25.04
CA SER A 317 -14.80 -0.30 24.84
C SER A 317 -15.84 -0.29 25.96
N GLY A 318 -15.79 -1.24 26.90
CA GLY A 318 -16.72 -1.35 28.01
C GLY A 318 -18.10 -1.91 27.65
N GLY A 319 -18.27 -2.52 26.47
CA GLY A 319 -19.54 -3.15 26.08
C GLY A 319 -19.73 -3.35 24.58
N ALA A 320 -20.65 -4.25 24.21
CA ALA A 320 -20.96 -4.60 22.82
C ALA A 320 -21.62 -3.45 22.04
N GLU A 321 -22.44 -2.62 22.69
CA GLU A 321 -23.07 -1.45 22.06
C GLU A 321 -22.03 -0.48 21.47
N SER A 322 -20.92 -0.29 22.19
CA SER A 322 -19.84 0.58 21.74
C SER A 322 -19.07 0.01 20.54
N VAL A 323 -18.96 -1.33 20.45
CA VAL A 323 -18.37 -2.00 19.30
C VAL A 323 -19.30 -1.92 18.09
N ALA A 324 -20.61 -2.13 18.27
CA ALA A 324 -21.60 -1.99 17.20
C ALA A 324 -21.62 -0.55 16.64
N ALA A 325 -21.56 0.46 17.51
CA ALA A 325 -21.44 1.86 17.08
C ALA A 325 -20.17 2.11 16.26
N PHE A 326 -19.01 1.62 16.72
CA PHE A 326 -17.75 1.71 15.98
C PHE A 326 -17.84 1.05 14.59
N TYR A 327 -18.41 -0.17 14.51
CA TYR A 327 -18.55 -0.86 13.21
C TYR A 327 -19.47 -0.10 12.25
N ARG A 328 -20.50 0.57 12.76
CA ARG A 328 -21.37 1.43 11.94
C ARG A 328 -20.61 2.61 11.36
N GLU A 329 -19.89 3.35 12.20
CA GLU A 329 -19.06 4.49 11.76
C GLU A 329 -18.00 4.05 10.73
N ALA A 330 -17.31 2.93 10.98
CA ALA A 330 -16.31 2.39 10.06
C ALA A 330 -16.92 1.98 8.70
N ALA A 331 -18.12 1.42 8.70
CA ALA A 331 -18.81 1.05 7.47
C ALA A 331 -19.31 2.28 6.67
N GLU A 332 -19.83 3.31 7.36
CA GLU A 332 -20.23 4.57 6.73
C GLU A 332 -19.05 5.23 6.01
N GLU A 333 -17.91 5.36 6.70
CA GLU A 333 -16.69 5.92 6.11
C GLU A 333 -16.19 5.10 4.91
N TYR A 334 -16.27 3.77 4.98
CA TYR A 334 -15.94 2.88 3.86
C TYR A 334 -16.84 3.15 2.65
N PHE A 335 -18.16 3.25 2.85
CA PHE A 335 -19.09 3.51 1.75
C PHE A 335 -18.92 4.89 1.12
N GLU A 336 -18.63 5.92 1.93
CA GLU A 336 -18.28 7.25 1.42
C GLU A 336 -17.04 7.21 0.52
N ARG A 337 -16.02 6.44 0.90
CA ARG A 337 -14.80 6.25 0.11
C ARG A 337 -15.07 5.50 -1.19
N CYS A 338 -15.90 4.45 -1.17
CA CYS A 338 -16.33 3.74 -2.38
C CYS A 338 -17.11 4.66 -3.33
N ALA A 339 -18.01 5.49 -2.80
CA ALA A 339 -18.75 6.48 -3.58
C ALA A 339 -17.79 7.51 -4.21
N ALA A 340 -16.85 8.03 -3.42
CA ALA A 340 -15.81 8.95 -3.89
C ALA A 340 -14.87 8.30 -4.94
N ALA A 341 -14.71 6.98 -4.92
CA ALA A 341 -13.96 6.22 -5.90
C ALA A 341 -14.76 5.90 -7.18
N GLY A 342 -16.04 6.29 -7.26
CA GLY A 342 -16.89 6.07 -8.43
C GLY A 342 -17.54 4.68 -8.51
N LEU A 343 -17.59 3.93 -7.41
CA LEU A 343 -18.21 2.59 -7.35
C LEU A 343 -19.74 2.62 -7.12
N GLY A 344 -20.34 3.80 -7.15
CA GLY A 344 -21.79 3.98 -6.99
C GLY A 344 -22.27 3.63 -5.58
N ALA A 345 -23.51 3.12 -5.48
CA ALA A 345 -24.15 2.80 -4.20
C ALA A 345 -23.68 1.43 -3.65
N ARG A 346 -22.39 1.31 -3.33
CA ARG A 346 -21.76 0.12 -2.71
C ARG A 346 -22.56 -0.40 -1.51
N GLN A 347 -23.11 0.51 -0.71
CA GLN A 347 -23.94 0.23 0.46
C GLN A 347 -25.16 -0.66 0.13
N ASN A 348 -25.78 -0.51 -1.04
CA ASN A 348 -27.00 -1.23 -1.40
C ASN A 348 -26.76 -2.71 -1.75
N ARG A 349 -25.53 -3.07 -2.13
CA ARG A 349 -25.16 -4.46 -2.48
C ARG A 349 -24.27 -5.14 -1.45
N SER A 350 -23.62 -4.37 -0.58
CA SER A 350 -22.77 -4.91 0.47
C SER A 350 -23.59 -5.75 1.46
N PRO A 351 -23.06 -6.89 1.94
CA PRO A 351 -23.68 -7.62 3.05
C PRO A 351 -23.52 -6.90 4.41
N LEU A 352 -22.63 -5.89 4.51
CA LEU A 352 -22.31 -5.21 5.78
C LEU A 352 -23.54 -4.58 6.46
N PRO A 353 -24.44 -3.84 5.78
CA PRO A 353 -25.60 -3.25 6.45
C PRO A 353 -26.55 -4.30 7.06
N GLY A 354 -26.64 -5.49 6.46
CA GLY A 354 -27.40 -6.60 7.02
C GLY A 354 -26.76 -7.14 8.30
N PHE A 355 -25.43 -7.32 8.29
CA PHE A 355 -24.67 -7.74 9.46
C PHE A 355 -24.75 -6.71 10.61
N LEU A 356 -24.60 -5.41 10.31
CA LEU A 356 -24.68 -4.35 11.33
C LEU A 356 -26.05 -4.32 12.04
N LYS A 357 -27.15 -4.54 11.29
CA LYS A 357 -28.50 -4.63 11.90
C LYS A 357 -28.64 -5.80 12.88
N LEU A 358 -27.92 -6.90 12.67
CA LEU A 358 -27.92 -8.04 13.59
C LEU A 358 -27.17 -7.76 14.90
N LEU A 359 -26.24 -6.79 14.90
CA LEU A 359 -25.51 -6.40 16.11
C LEU A 359 -26.32 -5.43 16.99
N GLU A 360 -27.40 -4.87 16.46
CA GLU A 360 -28.31 -3.93 17.13
C GLU A 360 -29.55 -4.62 17.74
N SER A 361 -29.83 -5.86 17.31
CA SER A 361 -30.92 -6.70 17.82
C SER A 361 -30.46 -7.54 19.00
#